data_AF-A0A5C9CDN8-F1
#
_entry.id   AF-A0A5C9CDN8-F1
#
_cell.length_a   1.000
_cell.length_b   1.000
_cell.length_c   1.000
_cell.angle_alpha   90.00
_cell.angle_beta   90.00
_cell.angle_gamma   90.00
#
_symmetry.space_group_name_H-M   'P 1'
#
loop_
_entity.id
_entity.type
_entity.pdbx_description
1 polymer ?
#
loop_
_entity_poly.entity_id
_entity_poly.type
_entity_poly.pdbx_seq_one_letter_code
_entity_poly.pdbx_strand_id
1 'polypeptide(L)'
;QKPFSYLVTANGFPSTVSITDLTGKTVKVIAELPSSEGTPSGYDNTQNVPRGFDWKDDEAATVTWAMPLDSGLIKKQVPFHDAVYALAAPFNGSSKELFKTTMRYQGTIWGNSTFALVQEISRAKQTVRASRYNGTTGTLELLFERNQTDEYNNPGRPVTGKNQYGKEVIELVDNGTKILMNNTTGSSPKGDLPFLAKFDLTTKKNEIIWRATEGSFETIVEVIDANKLTLLSRKESQKEVPNFYIKDLMLRIADRPITNFSNPYPALEGVTKEKVKYKRADGVDLTGDLYLPKGYNNEKDGPLPLIMWAYPREFNSAADAAQVRGSKDRFTTLNWGTPIYYVTQGYAVLENAEMPIVATSADKKPNDDFVAQLKLNAEAAINYLSNLGVADKNRVAVGGHSYGAFMTANLLAHTNLFKAGIARSGAYNRTLTPFGFQNEDRTYWQAPQLYYEMSPFSYADKIKTPILLIHGEMDDNTGTFPINSERLFAAIKGNGGTVRFVYMPYEAHGYRGKENLLHVLWEQFQWVEKYVKNAK
;
A
#
# COMPACT_ATOMS: atom_id res chain seq x y z
N GLN A 1 23.37 2.05 -19.11
CA GLN A 1 24.13 1.88 -20.36
C GLN A 1 23.18 1.39 -21.44
N LYS A 2 23.40 1.73 -22.72
CA LYS A 2 22.62 1.14 -23.81
C LYS A 2 22.89 -0.37 -23.86
N PRO A 3 21.90 -1.20 -24.24
CA PRO A 3 20.55 -0.84 -24.67
C PRO A 3 19.62 -0.49 -23.50
N PHE A 4 18.72 0.47 -23.72
CA PHE A 4 17.63 0.78 -22.78
C PHE A 4 16.44 -0.13 -23.07
N SER A 5 15.81 -0.62 -22.00
CA SER A 5 14.66 -1.52 -22.06
C SER A 5 13.35 -0.73 -22.16
N TYR A 6 12.37 -1.30 -22.86
CA TYR A 6 10.97 -0.88 -22.77
C TYR A 6 10.13 -1.76 -21.84
N LEU A 7 10.74 -2.78 -21.23
CA LEU A 7 10.08 -3.77 -20.38
C LEU A 7 10.32 -3.56 -18.88
N VAL A 8 11.37 -2.80 -18.53
CA VAL A 8 11.72 -2.50 -17.14
C VAL A 8 11.90 -1.00 -16.93
N THR A 9 11.73 -0.56 -15.68
CA THR A 9 11.97 0.83 -15.31
C THR A 9 13.45 1.19 -15.44
N ALA A 10 13.80 2.48 -15.35
CA ALA A 10 15.17 2.96 -15.49
C ALA A 10 16.19 2.25 -14.58
N ASN A 11 15.78 1.84 -13.37
CA ASN A 11 16.62 1.09 -12.42
C ASN A 11 16.93 -0.34 -12.87
N GLY A 12 16.21 -0.85 -13.86
CA GLY A 12 16.42 -2.17 -14.46
C GLY A 12 17.30 -2.16 -15.71
N PHE A 13 17.76 -1.00 -16.17
CA PHE A 13 18.67 -0.96 -17.33
C PHE A 13 20.04 -1.55 -16.99
N PRO A 14 20.78 -2.08 -17.98
CA PRO A 14 22.18 -2.42 -17.79
C PRO A 14 22.92 -1.22 -17.19
N SER A 15 23.64 -1.42 -16.09
CA SER A 15 24.19 -0.31 -15.32
C SER A 15 25.57 -0.64 -14.75
N THR A 16 26.36 0.41 -14.53
CA THR A 16 27.63 0.29 -13.82
C THR A 16 27.46 0.95 -12.47
N VAL A 17 27.75 0.20 -11.42
CA VAL A 17 27.80 0.72 -10.05
C VAL A 17 29.24 1.10 -9.77
N SER A 18 29.47 2.39 -9.53
CA SER A 18 30.81 2.92 -9.26
C SER A 18 30.82 3.81 -8.04
N ILE A 19 31.95 3.81 -7.35
CA ILE A 19 32.30 4.75 -6.30
C ILE A 19 33.02 5.90 -6.96
N THR A 20 32.57 7.12 -6.67
CA THR A 20 33.25 8.35 -7.08
C THR A 20 33.75 9.10 -5.85
N ASP A 21 34.81 9.88 -6.02
CA ASP A 21 35.17 10.90 -5.03
C ASP A 21 34.24 12.12 -5.17
N LEU A 22 34.42 13.11 -4.29
CA LEU A 22 33.60 14.32 -4.29
C LEU A 22 33.76 15.19 -5.56
N THR A 23 34.79 14.94 -6.39
CA THR A 23 34.98 15.61 -7.67
C THR A 23 34.28 14.89 -8.83
N GLY A 24 33.67 13.73 -8.56
CA GLY A 24 33.04 12.87 -9.57
C GLY A 24 34.00 11.92 -10.25
N LYS A 25 35.29 11.88 -9.85
CA LYS A 25 36.25 10.94 -10.41
C LYS A 25 35.95 9.53 -9.90
N THR A 26 35.82 8.57 -10.81
CA THR A 26 35.65 7.15 -10.45
C THR A 26 36.86 6.64 -9.67
N VAL A 27 36.61 6.21 -8.44
CA VAL A 27 37.58 5.56 -7.54
C VAL A 27 37.58 4.05 -7.80
N LYS A 28 36.40 3.45 -7.94
CA LYS A 28 36.25 2.01 -8.22
C LYS A 28 34.94 1.71 -8.93
N VAL A 29 34.98 0.82 -9.92
CA VAL A 29 33.78 0.14 -10.42
C VAL A 29 33.55 -1.09 -9.54
N ILE A 30 32.40 -1.17 -8.87
CA ILE A 30 32.07 -2.30 -7.97
C ILE A 30 31.34 -3.41 -8.73
N ALA A 31 30.48 -3.04 -9.68
CA ALA A 31 29.72 -4.02 -10.44
C ALA A 31 29.31 -3.49 -11.82
N GLU A 32 29.19 -4.42 -12.75
CA GLU A 32 28.44 -4.25 -13.99
C GLU A 32 27.21 -5.13 -13.90
N LEU A 33 26.04 -4.50 -13.94
CA LEU A 33 24.76 -5.15 -13.80
C LEU A 33 24.13 -5.33 -15.17
N PRO A 34 23.64 -6.53 -15.50
CA PRO A 34 22.87 -6.75 -16.71
C PRO A 34 21.51 -6.05 -16.63
N SER A 35 20.77 -6.04 -17.75
CA SER A 35 19.36 -5.66 -17.72
C SER A 35 18.58 -6.55 -16.76
N SER A 36 17.68 -5.97 -15.96
CA SER A 36 16.78 -6.72 -15.08
C SER A 36 15.68 -7.46 -15.83
N GLU A 37 15.59 -7.32 -17.16
CA GLU A 37 14.76 -8.19 -18.00
C GLU A 37 15.08 -9.68 -17.78
N GLY A 38 16.35 -10.00 -17.47
CA GLY A 38 16.77 -11.36 -17.17
C GLY A 38 16.42 -11.84 -15.76
N THR A 39 15.60 -11.11 -15.00
CA THR A 39 15.17 -11.53 -13.66
C THR A 39 14.26 -12.75 -13.77
N PRO A 40 14.55 -13.87 -13.08
CA PRO A 40 13.67 -15.03 -13.09
C PRO A 40 12.29 -14.66 -12.54
N SER A 41 11.22 -15.13 -13.20
CA SER A 41 9.85 -14.89 -12.77
C SER A 41 9.53 -15.51 -11.42
N GLY A 42 8.59 -14.92 -10.68
CA GLY A 42 8.07 -15.45 -9.43
C GLY A 42 8.55 -14.70 -8.20
N TYR A 43 7.76 -14.74 -7.12
CA TYR A 43 8.09 -14.05 -5.89
C TYR A 43 9.39 -14.54 -5.28
N ASP A 44 10.10 -13.58 -4.69
CA ASP A 44 11.39 -13.76 -4.04
C ASP A 44 12.51 -14.27 -4.97
N ASN A 45 12.30 -14.39 -6.28
CA ASN A 45 13.40 -14.60 -7.22
C ASN A 45 14.15 -13.29 -7.51
N THR A 46 15.43 -13.40 -7.82
CA THR A 46 16.34 -12.27 -8.11
C THR A 46 17.32 -12.70 -9.20
N GLN A 47 17.95 -11.73 -9.87
CA GLN A 47 19.10 -12.03 -10.71
C GLN A 47 20.27 -12.53 -9.86
N ASN A 48 21.08 -13.44 -10.41
CA ASN A 48 22.29 -13.95 -9.77
C ASN A 48 23.47 -12.97 -9.90
N VAL A 49 23.28 -11.75 -9.43
CA VAL A 49 24.27 -10.65 -9.47
C VAL A 49 24.24 -9.88 -8.15
N PRO A 50 25.30 -9.11 -7.83
CA PRO A 50 25.28 -8.18 -6.71
C PRO A 50 24.10 -7.22 -6.78
N ARG A 51 23.45 -6.97 -5.64
CA ARG A 51 22.22 -6.16 -5.54
C ARG A 51 22.16 -5.39 -4.22
N GLY A 52 21.27 -4.40 -4.15
CA GLY A 52 21.04 -3.65 -2.90
C GLY A 52 22.30 -2.92 -2.43
N PHE A 53 22.98 -2.23 -3.34
CA PHE A 53 24.15 -1.43 -3.01
C PHE A 53 23.75 -0.27 -2.10
N ASP A 54 24.46 -0.11 -1.00
CA ASP A 54 24.22 0.96 -0.03
C ASP A 54 25.50 1.31 0.73
N TRP A 55 25.50 2.43 1.44
CA TRP A 55 26.57 2.78 2.37
C TRP A 55 26.28 2.23 3.77
N LYS A 56 27.34 1.81 4.46
CA LYS A 56 27.30 1.49 5.88
C LYS A 56 27.31 2.79 6.68
N ASP A 57 26.14 3.27 7.11
CA ASP A 57 26.00 4.62 7.68
C ASP A 57 26.77 4.84 8.99
N ASP A 58 27.09 3.79 9.74
CA ASP A 58 27.86 3.83 10.99
C ASP A 58 29.38 3.70 10.80
N GLU A 59 29.87 3.62 9.56
CA GLU A 59 31.30 3.47 9.25
C GLU A 59 31.72 4.38 8.09
N ALA A 60 32.90 5.00 8.20
CA ALA A 60 33.37 5.94 7.18
C ALA A 60 33.62 5.24 5.84
N ALA A 61 32.93 5.68 4.79
CA ALA A 61 33.18 5.28 3.40
C ALA A 61 33.28 3.76 3.19
N THR A 62 32.33 3.01 3.76
CA THR A 62 32.23 1.55 3.57
C THR A 62 30.97 1.24 2.78
N VAL A 63 31.13 0.68 1.57
CA VAL A 63 30.00 0.27 0.72
C VAL A 63 29.60 -1.17 1.03
N THR A 64 28.30 -1.46 0.93
CA THR A 64 27.71 -2.78 1.16
C THR A 64 26.84 -3.21 0.00
N TRP A 65 26.68 -4.52 -0.18
CA TRP A 65 25.77 -5.11 -1.16
C TRP A 65 25.43 -6.54 -0.77
N ALA A 66 24.30 -7.04 -1.27
CA ALA A 66 23.92 -8.44 -1.16
C ALA A 66 24.29 -9.23 -2.42
N MET A 67 24.61 -10.51 -2.26
CA MET A 67 24.77 -11.48 -3.34
C MET A 67 23.88 -12.70 -3.07
N PRO A 68 23.05 -13.13 -4.03
CA PRO A 68 22.31 -14.37 -3.90
C PRO A 68 23.23 -15.59 -3.81
N LEU A 69 22.91 -16.51 -2.92
CA LEU A 69 23.65 -17.77 -2.71
C LEU A 69 22.98 -18.98 -3.36
N ASP A 70 21.78 -18.79 -3.90
CA ASP A 70 20.92 -19.81 -4.51
C ASP A 70 20.81 -19.64 -6.04
N SER A 71 21.78 -18.97 -6.64
CA SER A 71 21.72 -18.55 -8.04
C SER A 71 20.49 -17.69 -8.38
N GLY A 72 19.91 -17.00 -7.39
CA GLY A 72 18.76 -16.13 -7.55
C GLY A 72 17.40 -16.81 -7.51
N LEU A 73 17.35 -18.13 -7.24
CA LEU A 73 16.11 -18.92 -7.25
C LEU A 73 15.73 -19.36 -5.84
N ILE A 74 14.70 -18.72 -5.27
CA ILE A 74 14.33 -18.89 -3.84
C ILE A 74 13.92 -20.32 -3.49
N LYS A 75 13.47 -21.10 -4.48
CA LYS A 75 13.04 -22.49 -4.28
C LYS A 75 14.20 -23.47 -4.11
N LYS A 76 15.44 -23.09 -4.42
CA LYS A 76 16.59 -23.96 -4.18
C LYS A 76 16.79 -24.15 -2.69
N GLN A 77 16.97 -25.41 -2.28
CA GLN A 77 17.17 -25.77 -0.88
C GLN A 77 18.62 -25.48 -0.50
N VAL A 78 18.84 -24.32 0.12
CA VAL A 78 20.13 -23.89 0.67
C VAL A 78 19.91 -23.33 2.08
N PRO A 79 20.90 -23.40 2.99
CA PRO A 79 20.73 -22.86 4.34
C PRO A 79 20.59 -21.33 4.37
N PHE A 80 21.14 -20.64 3.37
CA PHE A 80 21.09 -19.19 3.25
C PHE A 80 20.87 -18.79 1.79
N HIS A 81 20.07 -17.75 1.58
CA HIS A 81 19.63 -17.30 0.27
C HIS A 81 20.38 -16.06 -0.22
N ASP A 82 20.86 -15.20 0.69
CA ASP A 82 21.78 -14.10 0.36
C ASP A 82 22.92 -14.02 1.38
N ALA A 83 24.05 -13.49 0.95
CA ALA A 83 25.12 -12.98 1.79
C ALA A 83 25.28 -11.48 1.56
N VAL A 84 25.54 -10.72 2.63
CA VAL A 84 25.84 -9.30 2.55
C VAL A 84 27.33 -9.08 2.74
N TYR A 85 27.94 -8.29 1.86
CA TYR A 85 29.36 -7.97 1.86
C TYR A 85 29.58 -6.49 2.12
N ALA A 86 30.77 -6.14 2.58
CA ALA A 86 31.25 -4.79 2.77
C ALA A 86 32.63 -4.60 2.14
N LEU A 87 32.92 -3.39 1.66
CA LEU A 87 34.23 -2.97 1.20
C LEU A 87 34.51 -1.54 1.68
N ALA A 88 35.50 -1.38 2.55
CA ALA A 88 35.91 -0.08 3.07
C ALA A 88 36.86 0.65 2.12
N ALA A 89 36.87 1.99 2.20
CA ALA A 89 37.90 2.82 1.58
C ALA A 89 39.32 2.36 2.02
N PRO A 90 40.33 2.42 1.14
CA PRO A 90 40.34 3.00 -0.20
C PRO A 90 39.82 2.05 -1.30
N PHE A 91 39.06 1.02 -0.94
CA PHE A 91 38.37 0.09 -1.83
C PHE A 91 39.30 -0.81 -2.68
N ASN A 92 40.59 -0.88 -2.36
CA ASN A 92 41.56 -1.74 -3.05
C ASN A 92 41.68 -3.15 -2.44
N GLY A 93 41.12 -3.38 -1.26
CA GLY A 93 41.12 -4.67 -0.58
C GLY A 93 40.05 -5.64 -1.11
N SER A 94 40.02 -6.83 -0.51
CA SER A 94 38.95 -7.82 -0.69
C SER A 94 37.71 -7.42 0.10
N SER A 95 36.53 -7.77 -0.41
CA SER A 95 35.28 -7.60 0.33
C SER A 95 35.22 -8.52 1.54
N LYS A 96 34.61 -8.04 2.62
CA LYS A 96 34.34 -8.80 3.85
C LYS A 96 32.89 -9.24 3.86
N GLU A 97 32.63 -10.52 4.09
CA GLU A 97 31.27 -11.01 4.37
C GLU A 97 30.83 -10.52 5.75
N LEU A 98 29.65 -9.92 5.85
CA LEU A 98 29.08 -9.41 7.09
C LEU A 98 28.17 -10.44 7.77
N PHE A 99 27.17 -10.92 7.04
CA PHE A 99 26.17 -11.89 7.51
C PHE A 99 25.44 -12.54 6.33
N LYS A 100 24.65 -13.58 6.63
CA LYS A 100 23.81 -14.31 5.68
C LYS A 100 22.35 -14.32 6.13
N THR A 101 21.45 -14.39 5.17
CA THR A 101 19.99 -14.35 5.38
C THR A 101 19.36 -15.67 4.92
N THR A 102 18.33 -16.14 5.63
CA THR A 102 17.60 -17.39 5.27
C THR A 102 16.31 -17.09 4.51
N MET A 103 15.99 -15.83 4.30
CA MET A 103 14.99 -15.30 3.38
C MET A 103 15.68 -14.24 2.50
N ARG A 104 14.93 -13.59 1.59
CA ARG A 104 15.51 -12.53 0.77
C ARG A 104 15.87 -11.33 1.61
N TYR A 105 17.14 -10.92 1.53
CA TYR A 105 17.63 -9.68 2.10
C TYR A 105 16.86 -8.50 1.51
N GLN A 106 16.22 -7.72 2.39
CA GLN A 106 15.45 -6.53 2.04
C GLN A 106 16.26 -5.24 2.25
N GLY A 107 17.08 -5.19 3.30
CA GLY A 107 17.86 -4.01 3.65
C GLY A 107 18.45 -4.10 5.05
N THR A 108 19.29 -3.13 5.39
CA THR A 108 19.85 -2.95 6.73
C THR A 108 19.70 -1.50 7.13
N ILE A 109 19.19 -1.27 8.34
CA ILE A 109 19.21 0.06 8.96
C ILE A 109 20.34 0.05 9.98
N TRP A 110 21.39 0.80 9.71
CA TRP A 110 22.61 0.81 10.52
C TRP A 110 22.41 1.59 11.82
N GLY A 111 23.06 1.16 12.90
CA GLY A 111 23.08 1.86 14.18
C GLY A 111 24.51 2.25 14.56
N ASN A 112 25.26 1.28 15.07
CA ASN A 112 26.66 1.43 15.44
C ASN A 112 27.42 0.10 15.24
N SER A 113 28.68 0.06 15.67
CA SER A 113 29.55 -1.11 15.50
C SER A 113 29.05 -2.40 16.14
N THR A 114 28.10 -2.33 17.08
CA THR A 114 27.52 -3.49 17.77
C THR A 114 26.04 -3.71 17.45
N PHE A 115 25.41 -2.81 16.69
CA PHE A 115 23.98 -2.88 16.38
C PHE A 115 23.64 -2.37 14.97
N ALA A 116 22.99 -3.22 14.20
CA ALA A 116 22.20 -2.85 13.02
C ALA A 116 20.94 -3.71 12.96
N LEU A 117 19.88 -3.20 12.31
CA LEU A 117 18.65 -3.94 12.08
C LEU A 117 18.63 -4.47 10.65
N VAL A 118 18.81 -5.78 10.50
CA VAL A 118 18.75 -6.48 9.21
C VAL A 118 17.33 -6.95 8.96
N GLN A 119 16.80 -6.64 7.78
CA GLN A 119 15.44 -6.99 7.38
C GLN A 119 15.45 -8.03 6.26
N GLU A 120 14.56 -9.01 6.40
CA GLU A 120 14.33 -10.02 5.38
C GLU A 120 12.83 -10.16 5.08
N ILE A 121 12.52 -10.52 3.84
CA ILE A 121 11.15 -10.63 3.35
C ILE A 121 10.96 -11.92 2.56
N SER A 122 9.75 -12.49 2.69
CA SER A 122 9.20 -13.41 1.70
C SER A 122 7.85 -12.87 1.27
N ARG A 123 7.75 -12.48 0.01
CA ARG A 123 6.51 -12.05 -0.62
C ARG A 123 5.56 -13.24 -0.80
N ALA A 124 6.10 -14.40 -1.15
CA ALA A 124 5.29 -15.62 -1.32
C ALA A 124 4.58 -16.04 -0.02
N LYS A 125 5.22 -15.87 1.13
CA LYS A 125 4.66 -16.18 2.44
C LYS A 125 4.00 -14.98 3.14
N GLN A 126 4.09 -13.78 2.54
CA GLN A 126 3.75 -12.51 3.18
C GLN A 126 4.44 -12.34 4.55
N THR A 127 5.68 -12.81 4.71
CA THR A 127 6.42 -12.76 5.99
C THR A 127 7.50 -11.70 5.93
N VAL A 128 7.68 -10.97 7.02
CA VAL A 128 8.85 -10.11 7.26
C VAL A 128 9.48 -10.47 8.59
N ARG A 129 10.80 -10.37 8.65
CA ARG A 129 11.55 -10.54 9.91
C ARG A 129 12.64 -9.50 10.04
N ALA A 130 12.99 -9.21 11.28
CA ALA A 130 14.07 -8.30 11.61
C ALA A 130 15.00 -8.93 12.64
N SER A 131 16.30 -8.79 12.40
CA SER A 131 17.37 -9.35 13.22
C SER A 131 18.37 -8.27 13.62
N ARG A 132 18.90 -8.38 14.84
CA ARG A 132 20.04 -7.59 15.30
C ARG A 132 21.32 -8.17 14.72
N TYR A 133 22.08 -7.36 14.00
CA TYR A 133 23.45 -7.68 13.61
C TYR A 133 24.45 -6.96 14.52
N ASN A 134 25.42 -7.71 15.05
CA ASN A 134 26.56 -7.15 15.77
C ASN A 134 27.81 -7.21 14.87
N GLY A 135 28.28 -6.05 14.41
CA GLY A 135 29.42 -5.95 13.50
C GLY A 135 30.77 -6.35 14.10
N THR A 136 30.88 -6.37 15.43
CA THR A 136 32.09 -6.75 16.15
C THR A 136 32.23 -8.26 16.26
N THR A 137 31.13 -8.97 16.53
CA THR A 137 31.12 -10.44 16.65
C THR A 137 30.75 -11.16 15.34
N GLY A 138 30.14 -10.46 14.38
CA GLY A 138 29.60 -11.04 13.16
C GLY A 138 28.31 -11.83 13.36
N THR A 139 27.64 -11.69 14.49
CA THR A 139 26.47 -12.51 14.84
C THR A 139 25.15 -11.83 14.44
N LEU A 140 24.22 -12.63 13.93
CA LEU A 140 22.85 -12.23 13.63
C LEU A 140 21.87 -12.90 14.60
N GLU A 141 21.03 -12.10 15.27
CA GLU A 141 20.03 -12.59 16.22
C GLU A 141 18.63 -12.13 15.83
N LEU A 142 17.70 -13.06 15.65
CA LEU A 142 16.30 -12.75 15.36
C LEU A 142 15.66 -11.95 16.50
N LEU A 143 15.10 -10.77 16.19
CA LEU A 143 14.33 -9.96 17.13
C LEU A 143 12.83 -10.25 17.03
N PHE A 144 12.29 -10.26 15.81
CA PHE A 144 10.88 -10.58 15.57
C PHE A 144 10.63 -11.06 14.13
N GLU A 145 9.54 -11.80 13.95
CA GLU A 145 8.98 -12.26 12.68
C GLU A 145 7.47 -12.06 12.71
N ARG A 146 6.88 -11.59 11.61
CA ARG A 146 5.43 -11.37 11.50
C ARG A 146 4.92 -11.53 10.07
N ASN A 147 3.60 -11.71 9.95
CA ASN A 147 2.92 -11.50 8.67
C ASN A 147 2.92 -10.01 8.33
N GLN A 148 3.15 -9.66 7.07
CA GLN A 148 3.08 -8.31 6.52
C GLN A 148 1.70 -7.68 6.69
N THR A 149 0.62 -8.49 6.63
CA THR A 149 -0.77 -8.03 6.75
C THR A 149 -1.26 -7.89 8.20
N ASP A 150 -0.47 -8.35 9.17
CA ASP A 150 -0.74 -8.18 10.61
C ASP A 150 -0.30 -6.78 11.07
N GLU A 151 -1.23 -5.84 11.01
CA GLU A 151 -1.01 -4.44 11.38
C GLU A 151 -1.11 -4.21 12.89
N TYR A 152 -1.87 -5.04 13.62
CA TYR A 152 -2.02 -4.91 15.07
C TYR A 152 -0.71 -5.20 15.83
N ASN A 153 0.11 -6.13 15.33
CA ASN A 153 1.41 -6.44 15.93
C ASN A 153 2.60 -5.78 15.22
N ASN A 154 2.35 -4.82 14.33
CA ASN A 154 3.41 -4.08 13.65
C ASN A 154 4.13 -3.15 14.66
N PRO A 155 5.43 -3.35 14.96
CA PRO A 155 6.11 -2.54 15.97
C PRO A 155 6.40 -1.11 15.49
N GLY A 156 6.28 -0.83 14.19
CA GLY A 156 6.69 0.43 13.58
C GLY A 156 8.10 0.35 12.98
N ARG A 157 8.70 1.52 12.76
CA ARG A 157 10.08 1.66 12.25
C ARG A 157 11.01 2.17 13.34
N PRO A 158 12.28 1.74 13.39
CA PRO A 158 13.23 2.29 14.34
C PRO A 158 13.40 3.79 14.10
N VAL A 159 13.48 4.54 15.19
CA VAL A 159 13.86 5.95 15.16
C VAL A 159 15.35 6.05 14.84
N THR A 160 15.69 6.98 13.96
CA THR A 160 17.07 7.30 13.61
C THR A 160 17.41 8.73 14.02
N GLY A 161 18.71 8.98 14.17
CA GLY A 161 19.27 10.32 14.31
C GLY A 161 20.66 10.40 13.70
N LYS A 162 21.19 11.63 13.61
CA LYS A 162 22.46 11.89 12.93
C LYS A 162 23.66 11.46 13.77
N ASN A 163 24.55 10.66 13.19
CA ASN A 163 25.84 10.34 13.79
C ASN A 163 26.95 11.37 13.44
N GLN A 164 28.19 11.06 13.83
CA GLN A 164 29.37 11.88 13.58
C GLN A 164 29.70 12.12 12.08
N TYR A 165 29.12 11.33 11.17
CA TYR A 165 29.24 11.50 9.72
C TYR A 165 28.06 12.26 9.12
N GLY A 166 27.10 12.71 9.94
CA GLY A 166 25.86 13.34 9.49
C GLY A 166 24.87 12.37 8.84
N LYS A 167 25.04 11.06 9.05
CA LYS A 167 24.18 10.00 8.52
C LYS A 167 23.13 9.59 9.55
N GLU A 168 21.94 9.23 9.07
CA GLU A 168 20.86 8.72 9.89
C GLU A 168 21.17 7.28 10.32
N VAL A 169 21.28 7.05 11.63
CA VAL A 169 21.50 5.73 12.21
C VAL A 169 20.53 5.48 13.35
N ILE A 170 20.23 4.21 13.65
CA ILE A 170 19.37 3.84 14.77
C ILE A 170 19.99 4.34 16.07
N GLU A 171 19.20 5.11 16.82
CA GLU A 171 19.58 5.54 18.16
C GLU A 171 19.24 4.45 19.18
N LEU A 172 20.27 3.98 19.90
CA LEU A 172 20.05 3.16 21.08
C LEU A 172 19.74 4.05 22.27
N VAL A 173 18.74 3.67 23.04
CA VAL A 173 18.32 4.33 24.27
C VAL A 173 18.49 3.39 25.46
N ASP A 174 18.29 3.92 26.68
CA ASP A 174 18.38 3.16 27.93
C ASP A 174 19.71 2.37 28.03
N ASN A 175 20.83 3.11 27.91
CA ASN A 175 22.20 2.59 27.97
C ASN A 175 22.49 1.46 26.95
N GLY A 176 21.90 1.52 25.76
CA GLY A 176 22.18 0.54 24.71
C GLY A 176 21.25 -0.67 24.70
N THR A 177 20.29 -0.76 25.63
CA THR A 177 19.44 -1.96 25.79
C THR A 177 18.16 -1.91 24.97
N LYS A 178 17.76 -0.74 24.48
CA LYS A 178 16.49 -0.54 23.76
C LYS A 178 16.66 0.35 22.53
N ILE A 179 15.68 0.28 21.63
CA ILE A 179 15.49 1.23 20.52
C ILE A 179 14.08 1.83 20.59
N LEU A 180 13.92 3.05 20.10
CA LEU A 180 12.58 3.61 19.89
C LEU A 180 12.01 3.10 18.58
N MET A 181 10.74 2.69 18.60
CA MET A 181 9.97 2.26 17.44
C MET A 181 8.78 3.20 17.24
N ASN A 182 8.77 3.92 16.12
CA ASN A 182 7.69 4.82 15.73
C ASN A 182 6.73 4.10 14.77
N ASN A 183 5.50 3.88 15.21
CA ASN A 183 4.43 3.36 14.35
C ASN A 183 3.45 4.50 14.02
N THR A 184 3.55 5.01 12.78
CA THR A 184 2.73 6.11 12.27
C THR A 184 1.31 5.71 11.86
N THR A 185 0.96 4.42 11.99
CA THR A 185 -0.39 3.89 11.73
C THR A 185 -1.04 3.45 13.04
N GLY A 186 -0.43 2.49 13.74
CA GLY A 186 -0.88 2.00 15.05
C GLY A 186 -2.27 1.35 15.05
N SER A 187 -2.59 0.56 14.02
CA SER A 187 -3.87 -0.12 13.86
C SER A 187 -4.29 -0.89 15.12
N SER A 188 -5.58 -0.86 15.41
CA SER A 188 -6.17 -1.45 16.61
C SER A 188 -7.66 -1.70 16.43
N PRO A 189 -8.33 -2.43 17.35
CA PRO A 189 -9.79 -2.59 17.31
C PRO A 189 -10.58 -1.26 17.31
N LYS A 190 -9.95 -0.17 17.75
CA LYS A 190 -10.49 1.20 17.80
C LYS A 190 -10.16 2.03 16.55
N GLY A 191 -9.48 1.44 15.56
CA GLY A 191 -8.92 2.12 14.39
C GLY A 191 -7.43 2.44 14.55
N ASP A 192 -6.89 3.15 13.57
CA ASP A 192 -5.50 3.58 13.56
C ASP A 192 -5.23 4.62 14.66
N LEU A 193 -4.44 4.23 15.65
CA LEU A 193 -3.98 5.05 16.77
C LEU A 193 -2.44 4.96 16.84
N PRO A 194 -1.73 5.84 16.12
CA PRO A 194 -0.27 5.83 16.04
C PRO A 194 0.38 5.83 17.42
N PHE A 195 1.57 5.25 17.53
CA PHE A 195 2.26 5.12 18.81
C PHE A 195 3.77 5.20 18.68
N LEU A 196 4.42 5.54 19.78
CA LEU A 196 5.85 5.41 20.01
C LEU A 196 6.07 4.36 21.09
N ALA A 197 7.00 3.46 20.87
CA ALA A 197 7.33 2.39 21.79
C ALA A 197 8.83 2.29 22.02
N LYS A 198 9.22 1.74 23.17
CA LYS A 198 10.55 1.24 23.45
C LYS A 198 10.58 -0.26 23.17
N PHE A 199 11.38 -0.69 22.21
CA PHE A 199 11.62 -2.10 21.94
C PHE A 199 12.88 -2.56 22.68
N ASP A 200 12.71 -3.51 23.59
CA ASP A 200 13.79 -4.06 24.40
C ASP A 200 14.51 -5.19 23.66
N LEU A 201 15.81 -5.02 23.44
CA LEU A 201 16.62 -5.90 22.60
C LEU A 201 16.92 -7.26 23.25
N THR A 202 16.71 -7.40 24.56
CA THR A 202 16.96 -8.64 25.30
C THR A 202 15.66 -9.43 25.45
N THR A 203 14.60 -8.78 25.92
CA THR A 203 13.29 -9.43 26.14
C THR A 203 12.45 -9.53 24.87
N LYS A 204 12.82 -8.79 23.81
CA LYS A 204 12.12 -8.72 22.51
C LYS A 204 10.68 -8.21 22.63
N LYS A 205 10.43 -7.38 23.64
CA LYS A 205 9.12 -6.79 23.93
C LYS A 205 9.07 -5.33 23.52
N ASN A 206 7.91 -4.93 23.01
CA ASN A 206 7.63 -3.54 22.62
C ASN A 206 6.73 -2.88 23.68
N GLU A 207 7.24 -1.90 24.41
CA GLU A 207 6.51 -1.14 25.42
C GLU A 207 6.05 0.20 24.85
N ILE A 208 4.75 0.41 24.71
CA ILE A 208 4.20 1.67 24.22
C ILE A 208 4.38 2.76 25.28
N ILE A 209 5.13 3.81 24.94
CA ILE A 209 5.41 4.96 25.82
C ILE A 209 4.56 6.19 25.47
N TRP A 210 3.98 6.23 24.27
CA TRP A 210 3.00 7.23 23.84
C TRP A 210 2.08 6.65 22.78
N ARG A 211 0.80 7.00 22.82
CA ARG A 211 -0.20 6.62 21.82
C ARG A 211 -1.15 7.78 21.55
N ALA A 212 -1.52 7.97 20.29
CA ALA A 212 -2.59 8.88 19.91
C ALA A 212 -3.91 8.50 20.63
N THR A 213 -4.67 9.52 21.02
CA THR A 213 -5.95 9.34 21.72
C THR A 213 -7.12 9.44 20.75
N GLU A 214 -8.16 8.64 20.99
CA GLU A 214 -9.42 8.72 20.22
C GLU A 214 -9.97 10.16 20.19
N GLY A 215 -10.58 10.53 19.06
CA GLY A 215 -11.04 11.90 18.80
C GLY A 215 -10.01 12.78 18.09
N SER A 216 -8.76 12.33 17.99
CA SER A 216 -7.72 12.95 17.16
C SER A 216 -6.88 11.88 16.47
N PHE A 217 -6.39 12.17 15.28
CA PHE A 217 -5.34 11.40 14.65
C PHE A 217 -4.03 12.16 14.79
N GLU A 218 -3.09 11.61 15.55
CA GLU A 218 -1.80 12.23 15.79
C GLU A 218 -0.68 11.26 15.45
N THR A 219 0.29 11.70 14.66
CA THR A 219 1.46 10.92 14.26
C THR A 219 2.72 11.62 14.72
N ILE A 220 3.71 10.87 15.19
CA ILE A 220 5.07 11.40 15.38
C ILE A 220 5.76 11.43 14.03
N VAL A 221 6.11 12.63 13.61
CA VAL A 221 6.81 12.90 12.35
C VAL A 221 8.31 12.72 12.55
N GLU A 222 8.81 13.18 13.69
CA GLU A 222 10.24 13.12 14.04
C GLU A 222 10.39 13.02 15.56
N VAL A 223 11.41 12.28 15.99
CA VAL A 223 11.89 12.30 17.38
C VAL A 223 13.10 13.23 17.41
N ILE A 224 12.93 14.43 17.97
CA ILE A 224 13.96 15.48 17.98
C ILE A 224 15.09 15.11 18.96
N ASP A 225 14.73 14.51 20.10
CA ASP A 225 15.69 14.01 21.09
C ASP A 225 15.11 12.72 21.70
N ALA A 226 15.71 11.56 21.37
CA ALA A 226 15.23 10.26 21.82
C ALA A 226 15.43 10.03 23.32
N ASN A 227 16.43 10.68 23.94
CA ASN A 227 16.71 10.52 25.36
C ASN A 227 15.79 11.39 26.22
N LYS A 228 15.44 12.59 25.75
CA LYS A 228 14.48 13.49 26.40
C LYS A 228 13.04 13.23 25.98
N LEU A 229 12.82 12.43 24.95
CA LEU A 229 11.52 12.20 24.31
C LEU A 229 10.84 13.51 23.89
N THR A 230 11.62 14.39 23.27
CA THR A 230 11.12 15.59 22.61
C THR A 230 10.77 15.25 21.17
N LEU A 231 9.55 15.54 20.74
CA LEU A 231 8.96 15.03 19.49
C LEU A 231 8.39 16.16 18.64
N LEU A 232 8.46 16.01 17.32
CA LEU A 232 7.61 16.73 16.39
C LEU A 232 6.43 15.82 16.02
N SER A 233 5.21 16.20 16.39
CA SER A 233 3.99 15.51 16.00
C SER A 233 3.21 16.31 14.95
N ARG A 234 2.40 15.60 14.17
CA ARG A 234 1.36 16.16 13.30
C ARG A 234 0.01 15.64 13.80
N LYS A 235 -0.85 16.56 14.21
CA LYS A 235 -2.15 16.27 14.83
C LYS A 235 -3.29 16.85 14.00
N GLU A 236 -4.34 16.07 13.83
CA GLU A 236 -5.58 16.43 13.14
C GLU A 236 -6.80 15.83 13.85
N SER A 237 -7.99 16.34 13.54
CA SER A 237 -9.26 15.69 13.88
C SER A 237 -10.21 15.78 12.68
N GLN A 238 -11.45 15.28 12.80
CA GLN A 238 -12.45 15.52 11.75
C GLN A 238 -12.74 17.01 11.51
N LYS A 239 -12.44 17.88 12.49
CA LYS A 239 -12.71 19.33 12.42
C LYS A 239 -11.44 20.16 12.28
N GLU A 240 -10.36 19.73 12.92
CA GLU A 240 -9.10 20.46 12.95
C GLU A 240 -8.19 19.96 11.83
N VAL A 241 -7.78 20.88 10.96
CA VAL A 241 -6.81 20.54 9.93
C VAL A 241 -5.46 20.16 10.54
N PRO A 242 -4.70 19.31 9.85
CA PRO A 242 -3.42 18.86 10.33
C PRO A 242 -2.43 20.00 10.60
N ASN A 243 -1.97 20.09 11.84
CA ASN A 243 -0.97 21.05 12.29
C ASN A 243 0.18 20.33 13.03
N PHE A 244 1.33 20.99 13.09
CA PHE A 244 2.53 20.45 13.72
C PHE A 244 2.72 21.02 15.12
N TYR A 245 3.16 20.17 16.04
CA TYR A 245 3.37 20.50 17.44
C TYR A 245 4.69 19.92 17.93
N ILE A 246 5.38 20.64 18.81
CA ILE A 246 6.46 20.06 19.61
C ILE A 246 5.86 19.54 20.92
N LYS A 247 6.20 18.30 21.25
CA LYS A 247 5.81 17.61 22.48
C LYS A 247 7.04 17.24 23.30
N ASP A 248 6.86 17.16 24.62
CA ASP A 248 7.85 16.61 25.53
C ASP A 248 7.17 15.58 26.45
N LEU A 249 7.51 14.29 26.26
CA LEU A 249 6.87 13.21 27.00
C LEU A 249 7.40 13.06 28.44
N MET A 250 8.59 13.60 28.74
CA MET A 250 9.22 13.49 30.06
C MET A 250 8.80 14.65 30.97
N LEU A 251 8.92 15.89 30.48
CA LEU A 251 8.54 17.11 31.20
C LEU A 251 7.01 17.28 31.28
N ARG A 252 6.26 16.63 30.37
CA ARG A 252 4.79 16.68 30.32
C ARG A 252 4.22 18.11 30.28
N ILE A 253 4.92 18.99 29.57
CA ILE A 253 4.45 20.36 29.30
C ILE A 253 3.41 20.38 28.18
N ALA A 254 2.67 21.49 28.07
CA ALA A 254 1.69 21.67 27.00
C ALA A 254 2.35 21.63 25.61
N ASP A 255 1.63 21.04 24.65
CA ASP A 255 2.07 20.95 23.26
C ASP A 255 2.29 22.35 22.67
N ARG A 256 3.45 22.58 22.07
CA ARG A 256 3.78 23.87 21.45
C ARG A 256 3.45 23.85 19.97
N PRO A 257 2.49 24.65 19.47
CA PRO A 257 2.19 24.71 18.04
C PRO A 257 3.38 25.28 17.26
N ILE A 258 3.67 24.66 16.11
CA ILE A 258 4.67 25.11 15.13
C ILE A 258 4.00 25.70 13.89
N THR A 259 2.78 25.24 13.60
CA THR A 259 2.00 25.73 12.46
C THR A 259 0.59 26.11 12.90
N ASN A 260 -0.10 26.89 12.07
CA ASN A 260 -1.50 27.24 12.22
C ASN A 260 -2.20 27.29 10.85
N PHE A 261 -2.24 26.17 10.15
CA PHE A 261 -2.94 26.03 8.87
C PHE A 261 -4.46 26.09 9.08
N SER A 262 -5.16 26.65 8.10
CA SER A 262 -6.63 26.75 8.06
C SER A 262 -7.26 25.68 7.18
N ASN A 263 -8.56 25.43 7.35
CA ASN A 263 -9.34 24.52 6.50
C ASN A 263 -9.31 24.95 5.02
N PRO A 264 -8.72 24.16 4.10
CA PRO A 264 -8.70 24.48 2.68
C PRO A 264 -10.01 24.12 1.96
N TYR A 265 -10.95 23.42 2.62
CA TYR A 265 -12.19 22.90 2.03
C TYR A 265 -13.44 23.37 2.81
N PRO A 266 -13.73 24.68 2.84
CA PRO A 266 -14.93 25.19 3.54
C PRO A 266 -16.23 24.57 3.01
N ALA A 267 -16.28 24.17 1.75
CA ALA A 267 -17.44 23.51 1.15
C ALA A 267 -17.76 22.11 1.75
N LEU A 268 -16.81 21.48 2.45
CA LEU A 268 -17.02 20.20 3.13
C LEU A 268 -17.37 20.38 4.62
N GLU A 269 -17.43 21.60 5.13
CA GLU A 269 -17.72 21.84 6.54
C GLU A 269 -19.14 21.37 6.91
N GLY A 270 -19.22 20.42 7.84
CA GLY A 270 -20.47 19.80 8.29
C GLY A 270 -20.83 18.49 7.59
N VAL A 271 -20.03 18.04 6.61
CA VAL A 271 -20.05 16.64 6.14
C VAL A 271 -19.69 15.74 7.31
N THR A 272 -20.48 14.69 7.54
CA THR A 272 -20.16 13.72 8.59
C THR A 272 -19.28 12.61 8.02
N LYS A 273 -18.39 12.08 8.86
CA LYS A 273 -17.55 10.92 8.56
C LYS A 273 -17.67 9.91 9.67
N GLU A 274 -18.03 8.68 9.32
CA GLU A 274 -18.14 7.57 10.27
C GLU A 274 -17.39 6.36 9.73
N LYS A 275 -16.62 5.68 10.60
CA LYS A 275 -16.07 4.37 10.27
C LYS A 275 -17.08 3.30 10.66
N VAL A 276 -17.85 2.85 9.68
CA VAL A 276 -18.89 1.84 9.86
C VAL A 276 -18.28 0.45 9.93
N LYS A 277 -18.94 -0.45 10.67
CA LYS A 277 -18.55 -1.86 10.83
C LYS A 277 -19.73 -2.74 10.44
N TYR A 278 -19.48 -3.72 9.59
CA TYR A 278 -20.49 -4.65 9.11
C TYR A 278 -19.87 -6.02 8.87
N LYS A 279 -20.70 -7.04 8.68
CA LYS A 279 -20.25 -8.44 8.63
C LYS A 279 -20.65 -9.09 7.32
N ARG A 280 -19.71 -9.83 6.74
CA ARG A 280 -19.92 -10.68 5.56
C ARG A 280 -20.73 -11.92 5.93
N ALA A 281 -21.45 -12.52 4.98
CA ALA A 281 -22.33 -13.65 5.26
C ALA A 281 -21.61 -14.89 5.85
N ASP A 282 -20.30 -15.01 5.61
CA ASP A 282 -19.44 -16.09 6.13
C ASP A 282 -18.68 -15.70 7.42
N GLY A 283 -19.00 -14.55 8.01
CA GLY A 283 -18.51 -14.14 9.33
C GLY A 283 -17.35 -13.14 9.35
N VAL A 284 -16.69 -12.88 8.20
CA VAL A 284 -15.59 -11.92 8.10
C VAL A 284 -16.08 -10.50 8.42
N ASP A 285 -15.41 -9.82 9.35
CA ASP A 285 -15.70 -8.44 9.69
C ASP A 285 -15.13 -7.49 8.64
N LEU A 286 -15.92 -6.49 8.27
CA LEU A 286 -15.61 -5.49 7.25
C LEU A 286 -15.84 -4.09 7.83
N THR A 287 -15.06 -3.14 7.32
CA THR A 287 -15.23 -1.73 7.62
C THR A 287 -15.29 -0.88 6.36
N GLY A 288 -15.75 0.37 6.52
CA GLY A 288 -15.70 1.39 5.48
C GLY A 288 -15.83 2.78 6.08
N ASP A 289 -15.40 3.79 5.34
CA ASP A 289 -15.54 5.20 5.72
C ASP A 289 -16.78 5.77 5.04
N LEU A 290 -17.87 5.93 5.80
CA LEU A 290 -19.13 6.51 5.33
C LEU A 290 -19.10 8.03 5.48
N TYR A 291 -19.32 8.73 4.38
CA TYR A 291 -19.50 10.17 4.33
C TYR A 291 -20.93 10.52 3.95
N LEU A 292 -21.55 11.44 4.69
CA LEU A 292 -22.92 11.90 4.43
C LEU A 292 -22.98 13.43 4.21
N PRO A 293 -23.92 13.89 3.38
CA PRO A 293 -24.09 15.32 3.10
C PRO A 293 -24.33 16.13 4.38
N LYS A 294 -23.90 17.39 4.36
CA LYS A 294 -24.12 18.33 5.47
C LYS A 294 -25.60 18.41 5.82
N GLY A 295 -25.92 18.19 7.09
CA GLY A 295 -27.28 18.31 7.63
C GLY A 295 -28.23 17.18 7.21
N TYR A 296 -27.73 16.12 6.58
CA TYR A 296 -28.53 14.95 6.24
C TYR A 296 -29.16 14.33 7.50
N ASN A 297 -30.46 14.05 7.41
CA ASN A 297 -31.21 13.32 8.42
C ASN A 297 -32.04 12.24 7.73
N ASN A 298 -31.79 10.99 8.09
CA ASN A 298 -32.44 9.83 7.46
C ASN A 298 -33.98 9.84 7.57
N GLU A 299 -34.54 10.28 8.70
CA GLU A 299 -35.99 10.31 8.91
C GLU A 299 -36.69 11.34 8.00
N LYS A 300 -35.99 12.44 7.69
CA LYS A 300 -36.51 13.54 6.87
C LYS A 300 -36.22 13.34 5.38
N ASP A 301 -34.98 13.01 5.05
CA ASP A 301 -34.46 13.06 3.69
C ASP A 301 -34.54 11.68 2.98
N GLY A 302 -34.64 10.60 3.77
CA GLY A 302 -34.70 9.23 3.28
C GLY A 302 -33.41 8.74 2.60
N PRO A 303 -33.42 7.52 2.04
CA PRO A 303 -32.22 6.89 1.50
C PRO A 303 -31.60 7.64 0.32
N LEU A 304 -30.27 7.82 0.37
CA LEU A 304 -29.48 8.51 -0.65
C LEU A 304 -29.00 7.56 -1.76
N PRO A 305 -28.73 8.06 -2.98
CA PRO A 305 -27.92 7.32 -3.93
C PRO A 305 -26.51 7.13 -3.36
N LEU A 306 -25.93 5.95 -3.56
CA LEU A 306 -24.66 5.54 -2.96
C LEU A 306 -23.55 5.46 -4.00
N ILE A 307 -22.38 6.02 -3.70
CA ILE A 307 -21.13 5.72 -4.38
C ILE A 307 -20.26 4.88 -3.44
N MET A 308 -20.05 3.61 -3.80
CA MET A 308 -19.13 2.72 -3.11
C MET A 308 -17.78 2.72 -3.84
N TRP A 309 -16.71 3.05 -3.14
CA TRP A 309 -15.37 3.11 -3.68
C TRP A 309 -14.43 2.19 -2.92
N ALA A 310 -13.83 1.24 -3.64
CA ALA A 310 -13.12 0.14 -3.02
C ALA A 310 -11.89 -0.31 -3.80
N TYR A 311 -11.03 -1.05 -3.10
CA TYR A 311 -9.84 -1.67 -3.66
C TYR A 311 -9.62 -3.01 -2.95
N PRO A 312 -9.65 -4.15 -3.65
CA PRO A 312 -9.52 -5.44 -2.99
C PRO A 312 -8.08 -5.71 -2.51
N ARG A 313 -7.96 -6.52 -1.46
CA ARG A 313 -6.68 -6.93 -0.88
C ARG A 313 -6.73 -8.40 -0.49
N GLU A 314 -5.66 -9.13 -0.80
CA GLU A 314 -5.55 -10.55 -0.50
C GLU A 314 -4.89 -10.84 0.85
N PHE A 315 -5.45 -11.78 1.59
CA PHE A 315 -5.03 -12.17 2.94
C PHE A 315 -4.91 -13.69 3.06
N ASN A 316 -3.84 -14.16 3.71
CA ASN A 316 -3.70 -15.57 4.09
C ASN A 316 -4.53 -15.97 5.33
N SER A 317 -5.14 -14.99 6.02
CA SER A 317 -5.87 -15.19 7.29
C SER A 317 -7.10 -14.29 7.35
N ALA A 318 -8.24 -14.86 7.76
CA ALA A 318 -9.46 -14.10 8.01
C ALA A 318 -9.31 -13.13 9.20
N ALA A 319 -8.49 -13.50 10.20
CA ALA A 319 -8.23 -12.65 11.35
C ALA A 319 -7.47 -11.39 10.96
N ASP A 320 -6.50 -11.50 10.04
CA ASP A 320 -5.75 -10.35 9.51
C ASP A 320 -6.65 -9.48 8.64
N ALA A 321 -7.51 -10.10 7.82
CA ALA A 321 -8.50 -9.40 7.00
C ALA A 321 -9.46 -8.57 7.85
N ALA A 322 -9.90 -9.10 8.99
CA ALA A 322 -10.82 -8.46 9.93
C ALA A 322 -10.22 -7.33 10.79
N GLN A 323 -8.90 -7.09 10.71
CA GLN A 323 -8.26 -5.99 11.42
C GLN A 323 -8.79 -4.64 10.90
N VAL A 324 -9.18 -3.76 11.82
CA VAL A 324 -9.68 -2.42 11.46
C VAL A 324 -8.52 -1.57 10.95
N ARG A 325 -8.68 -1.00 9.76
CA ARG A 325 -7.71 -0.11 9.11
C ARG A 325 -8.26 1.29 8.92
N GLY A 326 -7.37 2.28 8.96
CA GLY A 326 -7.73 3.69 8.86
C GLY A 326 -8.23 4.26 10.19
N SER A 327 -8.32 5.59 10.25
CA SER A 327 -8.86 6.30 11.41
C SER A 327 -10.06 7.16 11.00
N LYS A 328 -11.14 7.01 11.78
CA LYS A 328 -12.32 7.89 11.69
C LYS A 328 -11.98 9.33 12.08
N ASP A 329 -10.93 9.52 12.88
CA ASP A 329 -10.58 10.83 13.45
C ASP A 329 -9.70 11.66 12.52
N ARG A 330 -9.28 11.14 11.35
CA ARG A 330 -8.55 11.92 10.34
C ARG A 330 -9.42 13.00 9.69
N PHE A 331 -8.83 14.15 9.46
CA PHE A 331 -9.39 15.23 8.65
C PHE A 331 -9.61 14.75 7.22
N THR A 332 -10.72 15.18 6.62
CA THR A 332 -11.06 14.81 5.23
C THR A 332 -10.18 15.59 4.26
N THR A 333 -9.21 14.91 3.65
CA THR A 333 -8.33 15.48 2.63
C THR A 333 -8.74 15.02 1.24
N LEU A 334 -8.82 15.96 0.30
CA LEU A 334 -9.20 15.68 -1.07
C LEU A 334 -7.96 15.40 -1.93
N ASN A 335 -8.03 14.37 -2.76
CA ASN A 335 -7.02 14.03 -3.76
C ASN A 335 -7.69 13.52 -5.04
N TRP A 336 -7.01 13.57 -6.18
CA TRP A 336 -7.59 13.16 -7.48
C TRP A 336 -8.29 11.77 -7.48
N GLY A 337 -7.89 10.89 -6.57
CA GLY A 337 -8.38 9.54 -6.45
C GLY A 337 -9.69 9.37 -5.67
N THR A 338 -10.09 10.33 -4.83
CA THR A 338 -11.23 10.16 -3.91
C THR A 338 -12.60 10.38 -4.57
N PRO A 339 -13.66 9.64 -4.18
CA PRO A 339 -15.05 9.95 -4.55
C PRO A 339 -15.73 10.99 -3.62
N ILE A 340 -15.09 11.45 -2.54
CA ILE A 340 -15.76 12.23 -1.48
C ILE A 340 -16.45 13.50 -2.00
N TYR A 341 -15.98 14.08 -3.11
CA TYR A 341 -16.58 15.24 -3.75
C TYR A 341 -18.10 15.09 -3.98
N TYR A 342 -18.56 13.88 -4.29
CA TYR A 342 -19.97 13.61 -4.58
C TYR A 342 -20.89 13.74 -3.36
N VAL A 343 -20.33 13.76 -2.15
CA VAL A 343 -21.13 14.03 -0.95
C VAL A 343 -21.78 15.41 -1.02
N THR A 344 -21.09 16.39 -1.62
CA THR A 344 -21.63 17.74 -1.85
C THR A 344 -22.74 17.79 -2.89
N GLN A 345 -22.87 16.71 -3.67
CA GLN A 345 -23.88 16.56 -4.71
C GLN A 345 -25.06 15.70 -4.21
N GLY A 346 -25.18 15.41 -2.90
CA GLY A 346 -26.30 14.65 -2.35
C GLY A 346 -26.19 13.13 -2.52
N TYR A 347 -24.96 12.60 -2.59
CA TYR A 347 -24.71 11.16 -2.50
C TYR A 347 -24.27 10.79 -1.08
N ALA A 348 -24.64 9.59 -0.63
CA ALA A 348 -23.85 8.89 0.37
C ALA A 348 -22.58 8.35 -0.31
N VAL A 349 -21.44 8.44 0.35
CA VAL A 349 -20.16 7.91 -0.17
C VAL A 349 -19.59 6.92 0.84
N LEU A 350 -19.42 5.68 0.42
CA LEU A 350 -18.68 4.67 1.19
C LEU A 350 -17.29 4.53 0.54
N GLU A 351 -16.32 5.27 1.07
CA GLU A 351 -14.92 5.18 0.67
C GLU A 351 -14.20 4.11 1.51
N ASN A 352 -13.09 3.57 1.00
CA ASN A 352 -12.32 2.52 1.66
C ASN A 352 -13.21 1.34 2.08
N ALA A 353 -14.25 1.03 1.30
CA ALA A 353 -15.10 -0.12 1.55
C ALA A 353 -14.23 -1.38 1.44
N GLU A 354 -14.03 -2.09 2.54
CA GLU A 354 -13.12 -3.23 2.57
C GLU A 354 -13.63 -4.35 1.68
N MET A 355 -12.75 -4.84 0.81
CA MET A 355 -13.01 -5.93 -0.14
C MET A 355 -11.95 -7.02 0.04
N PRO A 356 -11.85 -7.65 1.23
CA PRO A 356 -10.85 -8.67 1.47
C PRO A 356 -11.13 -9.91 0.62
N ILE A 357 -10.05 -10.48 0.10
CA ILE A 357 -10.02 -11.78 -0.54
C ILE A 357 -9.17 -12.67 0.36
N VAL A 358 -9.79 -13.67 0.99
CA VAL A 358 -9.15 -14.48 2.03
C VAL A 358 -8.92 -15.89 1.51
N ALA A 359 -7.74 -16.47 1.76
CA ALA A 359 -7.54 -17.89 1.52
C ALA A 359 -8.56 -18.71 2.33
N THR A 360 -9.34 -19.57 1.66
CA THR A 360 -10.43 -20.31 2.30
C THR A 360 -9.95 -21.54 3.08
N SER A 361 -8.71 -21.98 2.84
CA SER A 361 -8.01 -23.05 3.55
C SER A 361 -6.49 -22.91 3.38
N ALA A 362 -5.70 -23.67 4.16
CA ALA A 362 -4.24 -23.59 4.15
C ALA A 362 -3.59 -24.04 2.83
N ASP A 363 -4.29 -24.87 2.04
CA ASP A 363 -3.87 -25.38 0.73
C ASP A 363 -4.34 -24.52 -0.45
N LYS A 364 -5.21 -23.54 -0.19
CA LYS A 364 -5.73 -22.61 -1.20
C LYS A 364 -5.04 -21.26 -1.18
N LYS A 365 -5.09 -20.57 -2.31
CA LYS A 365 -4.65 -19.18 -2.44
C LYS A 365 -5.87 -18.24 -2.38
N PRO A 366 -5.70 -16.98 -1.92
CA PRO A 366 -6.81 -16.03 -1.84
C PRO A 366 -7.61 -15.90 -3.14
N ASN A 367 -6.92 -15.82 -4.28
CA ASN A 367 -7.57 -15.56 -5.56
C ASN A 367 -8.35 -16.76 -6.13
N ASP A 368 -8.22 -17.96 -5.57
CA ASP A 368 -8.98 -19.14 -6.01
C ASP A 368 -10.51 -18.93 -5.92
N ASP A 369 -10.95 -18.09 -4.99
CA ASP A 369 -12.37 -17.79 -4.75
C ASP A 369 -12.69 -16.29 -4.96
N PHE A 370 -11.90 -15.59 -5.80
CA PHE A 370 -11.93 -14.12 -5.94
C PHE A 370 -13.32 -13.53 -6.23
N VAL A 371 -13.98 -14.01 -7.30
CA VAL A 371 -15.29 -13.47 -7.74
C VAL A 371 -16.38 -13.71 -6.70
N ALA A 372 -16.39 -14.89 -6.08
CA ALA A 372 -17.35 -15.23 -5.04
C ALA A 372 -17.20 -14.30 -3.82
N GLN A 373 -15.96 -14.03 -3.40
CA GLN A 373 -15.70 -13.15 -2.27
C GLN A 373 -16.01 -11.69 -2.56
N LEU A 374 -15.76 -11.19 -3.78
CA LEU A 374 -16.19 -9.84 -4.18
C LEU A 374 -17.70 -9.65 -4.03
N LYS A 375 -18.48 -10.64 -4.46
CA LYS A 375 -19.94 -10.61 -4.30
C LYS A 375 -20.32 -10.51 -2.82
N LEU A 376 -19.76 -11.37 -1.98
CA LEU A 376 -20.04 -11.37 -0.53
C LEU A 376 -19.70 -10.02 0.12
N ASN A 377 -18.56 -9.42 -0.24
CA ASN A 377 -18.14 -8.12 0.28
C ASN A 377 -19.11 -6.99 -0.12
N ALA A 378 -19.50 -6.94 -1.40
CA ALA A 378 -20.43 -5.96 -1.94
C ALA A 378 -21.84 -6.07 -1.34
N GLU A 379 -22.37 -7.30 -1.23
CA GLU A 379 -23.68 -7.56 -0.63
C GLU A 379 -23.72 -7.10 0.82
N ALA A 380 -22.68 -7.39 1.60
CA ALA A 380 -22.59 -6.99 3.00
C ALA A 380 -22.65 -5.46 3.17
N ALA A 381 -21.87 -4.72 2.36
CA ALA A 381 -21.83 -3.26 2.42
C ALA A 381 -23.18 -2.62 2.04
N ILE A 382 -23.77 -3.06 0.93
CA ILE A 382 -25.06 -2.51 0.44
C ILE A 382 -26.19 -2.82 1.41
N ASN A 383 -26.27 -4.08 1.89
CA ASN A 383 -27.33 -4.49 2.80
C ASN A 383 -27.23 -3.73 4.13
N TYR A 384 -26.02 -3.55 4.66
CA TYR A 384 -25.82 -2.78 5.89
C TYR A 384 -26.32 -1.33 5.75
N LEU A 385 -25.88 -0.60 4.73
CA LEU A 385 -26.28 0.80 4.54
C LEU A 385 -27.76 0.94 4.17
N SER A 386 -28.33 -0.02 3.43
CA SER A 386 -29.76 -0.04 3.13
C SER A 386 -30.61 -0.33 4.37
N ASN A 387 -30.17 -1.24 5.25
CA ASN A 387 -30.88 -1.54 6.50
C ASN A 387 -30.83 -0.38 7.50
N LEU A 388 -29.77 0.43 7.47
CA LEU A 388 -29.73 1.70 8.20
C LEU A 388 -30.67 2.77 7.60
N GLY A 389 -31.24 2.54 6.42
CA GLY A 389 -32.02 3.52 5.67
C GLY A 389 -31.18 4.59 4.98
N VAL A 390 -29.85 4.57 5.11
CA VAL A 390 -28.96 5.61 4.59
C VAL A 390 -28.80 5.54 3.08
N ALA A 391 -28.76 4.33 2.51
CA ALA A 391 -28.51 4.12 1.09
C ALA A 391 -29.68 3.40 0.41
N ASP A 392 -30.07 3.89 -0.78
CA ASP A 392 -31.00 3.19 -1.64
C ASP A 392 -30.27 2.07 -2.40
N LYS A 393 -30.61 0.81 -2.08
CA LYS A 393 -30.04 -0.38 -2.73
C LYS A 393 -30.25 -0.42 -4.25
N ASN A 394 -31.24 0.33 -4.77
CA ASN A 394 -31.52 0.43 -6.19
C ASN A 394 -30.79 1.59 -6.86
N ARG A 395 -30.00 2.39 -6.14
CA ARG A 395 -29.22 3.52 -6.67
C ARG A 395 -27.78 3.48 -6.17
N VAL A 396 -27.09 2.38 -6.45
CA VAL A 396 -25.69 2.16 -6.05
C VAL A 396 -24.75 2.19 -7.25
N ALA A 397 -23.72 3.01 -7.18
CA ALA A 397 -22.55 2.98 -8.05
C ALA A 397 -21.39 2.27 -7.34
N VAL A 398 -20.60 1.49 -8.08
CA VAL A 398 -19.30 0.99 -7.59
C VAL A 398 -18.15 1.55 -8.41
N GLY A 399 -17.07 1.93 -7.75
CA GLY A 399 -15.89 2.40 -8.45
C GLY A 399 -14.57 2.02 -7.80
N GLY A 400 -13.52 2.12 -8.60
CA GLY A 400 -12.17 1.81 -8.18
C GLY A 400 -11.12 2.22 -9.22
N HIS A 401 -9.88 2.22 -8.77
CA HIS A 401 -8.70 2.48 -9.61
C HIS A 401 -7.76 1.27 -9.59
N SER A 402 -7.09 0.99 -10.71
CA SER A 402 -6.16 -0.13 -10.83
C SER A 402 -6.84 -1.46 -10.49
N TYR A 403 -6.44 -2.17 -9.43
CA TYR A 403 -7.11 -3.41 -9.02
C TYR A 403 -8.57 -3.18 -8.56
N GLY A 404 -8.90 -1.98 -8.07
CA GLY A 404 -10.29 -1.58 -7.82
C GLY A 404 -11.11 -1.47 -9.11
N ALA A 405 -10.51 -1.08 -10.23
CA ALA A 405 -11.19 -1.03 -11.53
C ALA A 405 -11.46 -2.45 -12.06
N PHE A 406 -10.50 -3.36 -11.87
CA PHE A 406 -10.67 -4.79 -12.14
C PHE A 406 -11.80 -5.41 -11.32
N MET A 407 -11.87 -5.09 -10.03
CA MET A 407 -12.99 -5.44 -9.15
C MET A 407 -14.32 -4.87 -9.65
N THR A 408 -14.38 -3.58 -10.00
CA THR A 408 -15.59 -2.95 -10.53
C THR A 408 -16.14 -3.71 -11.74
N ALA A 409 -15.29 -4.05 -12.72
CA ALA A 409 -15.72 -4.79 -13.89
C ALA A 409 -16.20 -6.22 -13.54
N ASN A 410 -15.52 -6.92 -12.63
CA ASN A 410 -15.96 -8.23 -12.14
C ASN A 410 -17.32 -8.15 -11.42
N LEU A 411 -17.51 -7.18 -10.54
CA LEU A 411 -18.78 -6.97 -9.84
C LEU A 411 -19.93 -6.74 -10.82
N LEU A 412 -19.70 -5.98 -11.91
CA LEU A 412 -20.71 -5.75 -12.95
C LEU A 412 -20.93 -6.96 -13.88
N ALA A 413 -19.94 -7.83 -14.06
CA ALA A 413 -20.08 -9.04 -14.87
C ALA A 413 -20.80 -10.18 -14.12
N HIS A 414 -20.69 -10.20 -12.79
CA HIS A 414 -21.10 -11.34 -11.96
C HIS A 414 -22.21 -11.02 -10.95
N THR A 415 -22.68 -9.78 -10.88
CA THR A 415 -23.76 -9.37 -9.96
C THR A 415 -24.73 -8.37 -10.60
N ASN A 416 -25.92 -8.25 -10.02
CA ASN A 416 -26.92 -7.23 -10.38
C ASN A 416 -27.11 -6.19 -9.26
N LEU A 417 -26.07 -5.96 -8.45
CA LEU A 417 -26.13 -5.12 -7.25
C LEU A 417 -26.00 -3.62 -7.55
N PHE A 418 -25.50 -3.27 -8.73
CA PHE A 418 -25.11 -1.91 -9.08
C PHE A 418 -25.90 -1.38 -10.27
N LYS A 419 -26.16 -0.08 -10.26
CA LYS A 419 -26.73 0.65 -11.38
C LYS A 419 -25.68 1.23 -12.32
N ALA A 420 -24.47 1.49 -11.82
CA ALA A 420 -23.36 1.92 -12.66
C ALA A 420 -22.00 1.54 -12.05
N GLY A 421 -20.97 1.44 -12.91
CA GLY A 421 -19.58 1.29 -12.51
C GLY A 421 -18.68 2.43 -13.01
N ILE A 422 -17.64 2.75 -12.24
CA ILE A 422 -16.54 3.64 -12.63
C ILE A 422 -15.21 2.89 -12.48
N ALA A 423 -14.55 2.56 -13.57
CA ALA A 423 -13.34 1.76 -13.57
C ALA A 423 -12.17 2.56 -14.18
N ARG A 424 -11.18 2.91 -13.36
CA ARG A 424 -10.00 3.71 -13.76
C ARG A 424 -8.73 2.86 -13.88
N SER A 425 -8.08 2.88 -15.05
CA SER A 425 -6.78 2.23 -15.32
C SER A 425 -6.71 0.75 -14.89
N GLY A 426 -7.69 -0.08 -15.28
CA GLY A 426 -7.80 -1.47 -14.85
C GLY A 426 -7.11 -2.51 -15.76
N ALA A 427 -6.78 -3.67 -15.17
CA ALA A 427 -6.20 -4.84 -15.85
C ALA A 427 -7.27 -5.92 -16.12
N TYR A 428 -8.08 -5.78 -17.17
CA TYR A 428 -9.29 -6.59 -17.37
C TYR A 428 -9.08 -7.95 -18.04
N ASN A 429 -7.92 -8.16 -18.66
CA ASN A 429 -7.54 -9.45 -19.22
C ASN A 429 -6.24 -9.93 -18.59
N ARG A 430 -6.34 -10.86 -17.65
CA ARG A 430 -5.21 -11.38 -16.87
C ARG A 430 -4.19 -12.12 -17.74
N THR A 431 -4.57 -12.61 -18.93
CA THR A 431 -3.61 -13.24 -19.85
C THR A 431 -2.56 -12.24 -20.37
N LEU A 432 -2.83 -10.93 -20.29
CA LEU A 432 -1.86 -9.87 -20.59
C LEU A 432 -0.87 -9.60 -19.44
N THR A 433 -1.07 -10.23 -18.28
CA THR A 433 -0.18 -10.18 -17.11
C THR A 433 0.20 -11.60 -16.66
N PRO A 434 0.90 -12.40 -17.48
CA PRO A 434 0.94 -13.87 -17.34
C PRO A 434 1.88 -14.40 -16.26
N PHE A 435 2.57 -13.55 -15.50
CA PHE A 435 3.59 -13.93 -14.50
C PHE A 435 3.16 -13.65 -13.05
N GLY A 436 1.87 -13.69 -12.78
CA GLY A 436 1.30 -13.27 -11.48
C GLY A 436 0.96 -11.78 -11.45
N PHE A 437 0.20 -11.37 -10.44
CA PHE A 437 -0.10 -9.96 -10.13
C PHE A 437 -0.68 -9.86 -8.72
N GLN A 438 -0.45 -8.72 -8.04
CA GLN A 438 -0.81 -8.51 -6.64
C GLN A 438 -0.22 -9.59 -5.73
N ASN A 439 -1.01 -10.54 -5.24
CA ASN A 439 -0.57 -11.66 -4.41
C ASN A 439 -0.73 -13.02 -5.11
N GLU A 440 -1.11 -13.06 -6.39
CA GLU A 440 -1.11 -14.29 -7.17
C GLU A 440 0.31 -14.62 -7.63
N ASP A 441 0.87 -15.71 -7.11
CA ASP A 441 2.26 -16.15 -7.40
C ASP A 441 2.33 -17.21 -8.50
N ARG A 442 1.20 -17.77 -8.95
CA ARG A 442 1.14 -18.70 -10.07
C ARG A 442 1.09 -17.95 -11.40
N THR A 443 1.85 -18.44 -12.37
CA THR A 443 1.83 -17.95 -13.76
C THR A 443 0.59 -18.45 -14.51
N TYR A 444 0.29 -17.83 -15.65
CA TYR A 444 -0.78 -18.26 -16.55
C TYR A 444 -0.68 -19.76 -16.90
N TRP A 445 0.53 -20.25 -17.17
CA TRP A 445 0.74 -21.66 -17.53
C TRP A 445 0.55 -22.62 -16.36
N GLN A 446 0.66 -22.15 -15.13
CA GLN A 446 0.42 -22.96 -13.93
C GLN A 446 -1.07 -22.99 -13.54
N ALA A 447 -1.81 -21.91 -13.81
CA ALA A 447 -3.22 -21.78 -13.43
C ALA A 447 -4.07 -21.11 -14.54
N PRO A 448 -4.13 -21.67 -15.76
CA PRO A 448 -4.77 -21.00 -16.89
C PRO A 448 -6.26 -20.74 -16.66
N GLN A 449 -6.94 -21.68 -15.99
CA GLN A 449 -8.36 -21.56 -15.66
C GLN A 449 -8.64 -20.38 -14.72
N LEU A 450 -7.82 -20.20 -13.69
CA LEU A 450 -7.94 -19.07 -12.77
C LEU A 450 -7.81 -17.72 -13.51
N TYR A 451 -6.82 -17.61 -14.41
CA TYR A 451 -6.61 -16.40 -15.19
C TYR A 451 -7.81 -16.08 -16.09
N TYR A 452 -8.45 -17.11 -16.67
CA TYR A 452 -9.68 -16.95 -17.43
C TYR A 452 -10.85 -16.49 -16.53
N GLU A 453 -11.06 -17.18 -15.40
CA GLU A 453 -12.17 -16.94 -14.46
C GLU A 453 -12.09 -15.58 -13.77
N MET A 454 -10.89 -15.10 -13.48
CA MET A 454 -10.72 -13.80 -12.87
C MET A 454 -10.87 -12.64 -13.87
N SER A 455 -10.74 -12.88 -15.18
CA SER A 455 -10.73 -11.81 -16.19
C SER A 455 -12.14 -11.32 -16.54
N PRO A 456 -12.54 -10.07 -16.20
CA PRO A 456 -13.82 -9.52 -16.65
C PRO A 456 -13.98 -9.53 -18.16
N PHE A 457 -12.87 -9.48 -18.91
CA PHE A 457 -12.89 -9.58 -20.37
C PHE A 457 -13.55 -10.88 -20.86
N SER A 458 -13.33 -12.00 -20.18
CA SER A 458 -13.95 -13.31 -20.49
C SER A 458 -15.47 -13.32 -20.29
N TYR A 459 -16.01 -12.32 -19.60
CA TYR A 459 -17.42 -12.18 -19.26
C TYR A 459 -17.99 -10.83 -19.74
N ALA A 460 -17.33 -10.19 -20.71
CA ALA A 460 -17.74 -8.88 -21.21
C ALA A 460 -19.16 -8.88 -21.82
N ASP A 461 -19.61 -10.04 -22.31
CA ASP A 461 -20.98 -10.27 -22.78
C ASP A 461 -22.03 -10.13 -21.68
N LYS A 462 -21.65 -10.34 -20.42
CA LYS A 462 -22.53 -10.23 -19.24
C LYS A 462 -22.57 -8.82 -18.64
N ILE A 463 -21.64 -7.94 -19.00
CA ILE A 463 -21.61 -6.56 -18.48
C ILE A 463 -22.68 -5.73 -19.20
N LYS A 464 -23.91 -5.78 -18.70
CA LYS A 464 -25.04 -4.96 -19.20
C LYS A 464 -25.24 -3.68 -18.40
N THR A 465 -24.85 -3.68 -17.13
CA THR A 465 -24.86 -2.48 -16.29
C THR A 465 -23.92 -1.41 -16.85
N PRO A 466 -24.35 -0.14 -16.93
CA PRO A 466 -23.53 0.97 -17.39
C PRO A 466 -22.15 1.02 -16.71
N ILE A 467 -21.06 0.99 -17.49
CA ILE A 467 -19.70 1.19 -17.00
C ILE A 467 -18.97 2.35 -17.70
N LEU A 468 -18.34 3.22 -16.90
CA LEU A 468 -17.41 4.26 -17.36
C LEU A 468 -15.97 3.75 -17.19
N LEU A 469 -15.25 3.65 -18.31
CA LEU A 469 -13.83 3.31 -18.36
C LEU A 469 -13.03 4.60 -18.55
N ILE A 470 -12.03 4.83 -17.70
CA ILE A 470 -11.09 5.95 -17.82
C ILE A 470 -9.68 5.38 -17.75
N HIS A 471 -8.79 5.78 -18.65
CA HIS A 471 -7.41 5.28 -18.66
C HIS A 471 -6.43 6.37 -19.10
N GLY A 472 -5.26 6.42 -18.48
CA GLY A 472 -4.13 7.22 -18.98
C GLY A 472 -3.57 6.64 -20.28
N GLU A 473 -3.35 7.48 -21.28
CA GLU A 473 -2.77 7.07 -22.57
C GLU A 473 -1.35 6.54 -22.44
N MET A 474 -0.60 7.07 -21.48
CA MET A 474 0.79 6.72 -21.24
C MET A 474 0.94 5.89 -19.97
N ASP A 475 -0.08 5.09 -19.61
CA ASP A 475 0.01 4.18 -18.47
C ASP A 475 1.13 3.15 -18.72
N ASP A 476 2.24 3.37 -18.02
CA ASP A 476 3.49 2.61 -18.10
C ASP A 476 3.58 1.52 -17.01
N ASN A 477 2.50 1.32 -16.25
CA ASN A 477 2.42 0.20 -15.32
C ASN A 477 2.29 -1.11 -16.10
N THR A 478 3.24 -2.01 -15.88
CA THR A 478 3.34 -3.31 -16.56
C THR A 478 2.12 -4.20 -16.39
N GLY A 479 1.29 -3.95 -15.37
CA GLY A 479 0.05 -4.68 -15.12
C GLY A 479 -1.19 -4.12 -15.83
N THR A 480 -1.18 -2.85 -16.23
CA THR A 480 -2.40 -2.13 -16.62
C THR A 480 -2.23 -1.39 -17.95
N PHE A 481 -1.43 -1.90 -18.89
CA PHE A 481 -1.28 -1.26 -20.19
C PHE A 481 -2.63 -0.85 -20.82
N PRO A 482 -2.71 0.31 -21.49
CA PRO A 482 -3.97 0.91 -21.96
C PRO A 482 -4.87 0.00 -22.80
N ILE A 483 -4.26 -0.92 -23.56
CA ILE A 483 -4.95 -1.94 -24.36
C ILE A 483 -6.02 -2.71 -23.56
N ASN A 484 -5.84 -2.86 -22.24
CA ASN A 484 -6.85 -3.48 -21.38
C ASN A 484 -8.21 -2.77 -21.49
N SER A 485 -8.25 -1.44 -21.41
CA SER A 485 -9.49 -0.68 -21.48
C SER A 485 -10.06 -0.61 -22.88
N GLU A 486 -9.21 -0.44 -23.90
CA GLU A 486 -9.63 -0.45 -25.30
C GLU A 486 -10.34 -1.75 -25.68
N ARG A 487 -9.76 -2.90 -25.28
CA ARG A 487 -10.32 -4.22 -25.59
C ARG A 487 -11.58 -4.51 -24.80
N LEU A 488 -11.62 -4.17 -23.51
CA LEU A 488 -12.85 -4.33 -22.73
C LEU A 488 -13.98 -3.44 -23.26
N PHE A 489 -13.69 -2.18 -23.61
CA PHE A 489 -14.66 -1.26 -24.23
C PHE A 489 -15.26 -1.88 -25.50
N ALA A 490 -14.41 -2.33 -26.43
CA ALA A 490 -14.85 -2.94 -27.68
C ALA A 490 -15.70 -4.20 -27.43
N ALA A 491 -15.30 -5.05 -26.49
CA ALA A 491 -16.02 -6.28 -26.15
C ALA A 491 -17.41 -5.99 -25.54
N ILE A 492 -17.51 -5.08 -24.57
CA ILE A 492 -18.78 -4.71 -23.95
C ILE A 492 -19.70 -4.06 -24.99
N LYS A 493 -19.16 -3.10 -25.77
CA LYS A 493 -19.95 -2.38 -26.77
C LYS A 493 -20.45 -3.31 -27.87
N GLY A 494 -19.61 -4.23 -28.36
CA GLY A 494 -19.96 -5.22 -29.37
C GLY A 494 -21.04 -6.20 -28.90
N ASN A 495 -21.08 -6.50 -27.61
CA ASN A 495 -22.14 -7.31 -26.98
C ASN A 495 -23.37 -6.48 -26.53
N GLY A 496 -23.50 -5.23 -26.98
CA GLY A 496 -24.65 -4.37 -26.70
C GLY A 496 -24.71 -3.79 -25.28
N GLY A 497 -23.63 -3.86 -24.51
CA GLY A 497 -23.54 -3.23 -23.18
C GLY A 497 -23.47 -1.70 -23.25
N THR A 498 -23.88 -1.04 -22.17
CA THR A 498 -23.76 0.42 -22.04
C THR A 498 -22.37 0.76 -21.49
N VAL A 499 -21.50 1.34 -22.32
CA VAL A 499 -20.13 1.68 -21.92
C VAL A 499 -19.70 3.01 -22.52
N ARG A 500 -18.92 3.76 -21.76
CA ARG A 500 -18.16 4.93 -22.21
C ARG A 500 -16.69 4.71 -21.89
N PHE A 501 -15.81 5.04 -22.84
CA PHE A 501 -14.37 5.01 -22.64
C PHE A 501 -13.79 6.42 -22.84
N VAL A 502 -13.05 6.88 -21.85
CA VAL A 502 -12.34 8.16 -21.85
C VAL A 502 -10.85 7.87 -21.80
N TYR A 503 -10.15 8.28 -22.84
CA TYR A 503 -8.71 8.06 -22.97
C TYR A 503 -7.97 9.38 -22.71
N MET A 504 -7.16 9.41 -21.65
CA MET A 504 -6.60 10.62 -21.08
C MET A 504 -5.19 10.87 -21.63
N PRO A 505 -5.00 11.83 -22.56
CA PRO A 505 -3.71 12.06 -23.18
C PRO A 505 -2.68 12.54 -22.15
N TYR A 506 -1.44 12.10 -22.31
CA TYR A 506 -0.29 12.42 -21.45
C TYR A 506 -0.39 11.99 -19.97
N GLU A 507 -1.43 11.25 -19.59
CA GLU A 507 -1.54 10.70 -18.24
C GLU A 507 -0.96 9.29 -18.18
N ALA A 508 -0.26 9.00 -17.07
CA ALA A 508 0.25 7.66 -16.76
C ALA A 508 -0.78 6.87 -15.91
N HIS A 509 -0.29 5.95 -15.08
CA HIS A 509 -1.16 5.19 -14.17
C HIS A 509 -1.95 6.10 -13.22
N GLY A 510 -1.33 7.16 -12.70
CA GLY A 510 -1.99 8.19 -11.88
C GLY A 510 -2.13 9.50 -12.64
N TYR A 511 -3.25 10.21 -12.42
CA TYR A 511 -3.60 11.41 -13.18
C TYR A 511 -3.09 12.68 -12.49
N ARG A 512 -2.49 13.60 -13.24
CA ARG A 512 -1.84 14.81 -12.70
C ARG A 512 -2.24 16.11 -13.39
N GLY A 513 -2.49 16.09 -14.70
CA GLY A 513 -2.85 17.27 -15.48
C GLY A 513 -4.16 17.86 -14.96
N LYS A 514 -4.17 19.17 -14.66
CA LYS A 514 -5.34 19.83 -14.06
C LYS A 514 -6.57 19.69 -14.95
N GLU A 515 -6.42 19.93 -16.25
CA GLU A 515 -7.46 19.84 -17.27
C GLU A 515 -8.03 18.42 -17.34
N ASN A 516 -7.13 17.43 -17.32
CA ASN A 516 -7.47 16.02 -17.31
C ASN A 516 -8.24 15.64 -16.04
N LEU A 517 -7.79 16.10 -14.87
CA LEU A 517 -8.49 15.86 -13.60
C LEU A 517 -9.89 16.46 -13.58
N LEU A 518 -10.05 17.70 -14.07
CA LEU A 518 -11.36 18.34 -14.17
C LEU A 518 -12.28 17.59 -15.14
N HIS A 519 -11.74 17.08 -16.25
CA HIS A 519 -12.49 16.27 -17.20
C HIS A 519 -12.92 14.93 -16.58
N VAL A 520 -12.04 14.24 -15.85
CA VAL A 520 -12.36 13.00 -15.11
C VAL A 520 -13.52 13.24 -14.15
N LEU A 521 -13.47 14.31 -13.35
CA LEU A 521 -14.54 14.63 -12.40
C LEU A 521 -15.87 14.93 -13.12
N TRP A 522 -15.81 15.65 -14.24
CA TRP A 522 -16.98 15.93 -15.07
C TRP A 522 -17.60 14.65 -15.65
N GLU A 523 -16.79 13.79 -16.25
CA GLU A 523 -17.22 12.50 -16.83
C GLU A 523 -17.89 11.61 -15.80
N GLN A 524 -17.24 11.45 -14.64
CA GLN A 524 -17.78 10.66 -13.54
C GLN A 524 -19.09 11.25 -13.01
N PHE A 525 -19.15 12.57 -12.82
CA PHE A 525 -20.36 13.25 -12.36
C PHE A 525 -21.54 13.02 -13.32
N GLN A 526 -21.35 13.29 -14.61
CA GLN A 526 -22.39 13.05 -15.62
C GLN A 526 -22.85 11.59 -15.64
N TRP A 527 -21.91 10.65 -15.47
CA TRP A 527 -22.20 9.23 -15.45
C TRP A 527 -23.10 8.83 -14.27
N VAL A 528 -22.74 9.24 -13.05
CA VAL A 528 -23.52 8.88 -11.85
C VAL A 528 -24.83 9.64 -11.75
N GLU A 529 -24.90 10.86 -12.28
CA GLU A 529 -26.17 11.60 -12.36
C GLU A 529 -27.16 10.87 -13.27
N LYS A 530 -26.70 10.43 -14.44
CA LYS A 530 -27.56 9.78 -15.43
C LYS A 530 -28.00 8.37 -15.02
N TYR A 531 -27.06 7.55 -14.57
CA TYR A 531 -27.30 6.10 -14.40
C TYR A 531 -27.57 5.68 -12.96
N VAL A 532 -27.35 6.56 -11.97
CA VAL A 532 -27.49 6.20 -10.55
C VAL A 532 -28.54 7.08 -9.86
N LYS A 533 -28.31 8.39 -9.80
CA LYS A 533 -29.24 9.29 -9.08
C LYS A 533 -30.58 9.41 -9.80
N ASN A 534 -30.54 9.65 -11.11
CA ASN A 534 -31.73 9.81 -11.96
C ASN A 534 -32.08 8.54 -12.74
N ALA A 535 -31.65 7.37 -12.24
CA ALA A 535 -31.99 6.09 -12.83
C ALA A 535 -33.52 5.93 -12.84
N LYS A 536 -34.08 5.59 -14.02
CA LYS A 536 -35.51 5.32 -14.20
C LYS A 536 -35.85 3.88 -13.86
#